data_AF-A0A0M9DM56-F1
#
_entry.id   AF-A0A0M9DM56-F1
#
_cell.length_a   1.000
_cell.length_b   1.000
_cell.length_c   1.000
_cell.angle_alpha   90.00
_cell.angle_beta   90.00
_cell.angle_gamma   90.00
#
_symmetry.space_group_name_H-M   'P 1'
#
loop_
_entity.id
_entity.type
_entity.pdbx_description
1 polymer ?
#
loop_
_entity_poly.entity_id
_entity_poly.type
_entity_poly.pdbx_seq_one_letter_code
_entity_poly.pdbx_strand_id
1 'polypeptide(L)'
;MFVNMPATVEGAKLQLTQEQETRYRVVYRKTKDEQGAYFADLWNPESDYTDEFIIVPLRSVYDGITESLAIGTNFANVEGSTHDPKHGETSWIQLIIKSIGKGPAGSCCAEPNTIYVGGSQDEGDERTAEFTCSTSLVGGHVILYATNSSKVEAGKNVHLLPICGKHNTFYYEGTGKGYYMKLGRQISAVKLKEYFQLSAIAEG
;
A
#
# COMPACT_ATOMS: atom_id res chain seq x y z
N MET A 1 11.62 -9.29 -6.96
CA MET A 1 10.63 -9.91 -6.05
C MET A 1 9.29 -9.20 -6.23
N PHE A 2 8.16 -9.87 -5.95
CA PHE A 2 6.68 -9.57 -5.80
C PHE A 2 5.95 -8.26 -6.15
N VAL A 3 5.73 -8.12 -7.46
CA VAL A 3 4.42 -7.96 -8.17
C VAL A 3 3.04 -7.91 -7.43
N ASN A 4 2.65 -7.05 -6.47
CA ASN A 4 1.22 -6.97 -6.06
C ASN A 4 0.34 -6.56 -7.27
N MET A 5 -0.36 -7.55 -7.80
CA MET A 5 -1.20 -7.50 -9.00
C MET A 5 -2.66 -7.44 -8.58
N PRO A 6 -3.55 -6.82 -9.37
CA PRO A 6 -4.96 -6.81 -9.06
C PRO A 6 -5.47 -8.25 -9.19
N ALA A 7 -6.56 -8.51 -8.49
CA ALA A 7 -7.34 -9.71 -8.67
C ALA A 7 -7.67 -9.94 -10.15
N THR A 8 -7.19 -11.03 -10.76
CA THR A 8 -7.73 -11.47 -12.06
C THR A 8 -9.23 -11.68 -11.94
N VAL A 9 -9.96 -11.41 -13.04
CA VAL A 9 -11.41 -11.61 -13.14
C VAL A 9 -11.77 -13.06 -12.78
N GLU A 10 -10.89 -14.00 -13.11
CA GLU A 10 -10.98 -15.42 -12.82
C GLU A 10 -10.84 -15.69 -11.32
N GLY A 11 -9.86 -15.10 -10.64
CA GLY A 11 -9.69 -15.31 -9.22
C GLY A 11 -10.72 -14.57 -8.36
N ALA A 12 -11.40 -13.54 -8.89
CA ALA A 12 -12.55 -12.93 -8.22
C ALA A 12 -13.80 -13.82 -8.28
N LYS A 13 -13.93 -14.69 -9.29
CA LYS A 13 -15.05 -15.64 -9.44
C LYS A 13 -14.97 -16.83 -8.49
N LEU A 14 -13.82 -17.05 -7.83
CA LEU A 14 -13.59 -18.22 -6.99
C LEU A 14 -14.35 -18.19 -5.65
N GLN A 15 -14.90 -17.04 -5.22
CA GLN A 15 -15.72 -16.88 -4.01
C GLN A 15 -15.18 -17.63 -2.78
N LEU A 16 -13.86 -17.58 -2.57
CA LEU A 16 -13.19 -18.35 -1.54
C LEU A 16 -13.50 -17.81 -0.14
N THR A 17 -13.58 -18.72 0.83
CA THR A 17 -13.70 -18.35 2.24
C THR A 17 -12.36 -17.86 2.80
N GLN A 18 -12.38 -17.13 3.91
CA GLN A 18 -11.17 -16.60 4.55
C GLN A 18 -10.16 -17.70 4.93
N GLU A 19 -10.63 -18.88 5.31
CA GLU A 19 -9.79 -20.03 5.61
C GLU A 19 -9.11 -20.58 4.34
N GLN A 20 -9.81 -20.55 3.21
CA GLN A 20 -9.30 -20.97 1.91
C GLN A 20 -8.28 -19.96 1.36
N GLU A 21 -8.51 -18.66 1.51
CA GLU A 21 -7.53 -17.63 1.15
C GLU A 21 -6.21 -17.77 1.91
N THR A 22 -6.28 -18.17 3.19
CA THR A 22 -5.11 -18.37 4.06
C THR A 22 -4.35 -19.65 3.70
N ARG A 23 -5.06 -20.67 3.19
CA ARG A 23 -4.53 -22.01 2.92
C ARG A 23 -4.02 -22.19 1.50
N TYR A 24 -4.58 -21.46 0.54
CA TYR A 24 -4.24 -21.58 -0.87
C TYR A 24 -3.30 -20.45 -1.33
N ARG A 25 -2.21 -20.85 -1.98
CA ARG A 25 -1.26 -19.95 -2.65
C ARG A 25 -1.40 -20.14 -4.16
N VAL A 26 -0.91 -19.20 -4.96
CA VAL A 26 -0.85 -19.35 -6.43
C VAL A 26 0.60 -19.36 -6.89
N VAL A 27 0.83 -20.05 -8.01
CA VAL A 27 2.13 -20.27 -8.61
C VAL A 27 2.17 -19.57 -9.95
N TYR A 28 3.22 -18.78 -10.16
CA TYR A 28 3.54 -18.17 -11.44
C TYR A 28 4.86 -18.71 -11.95
N ARG A 29 5.00 -18.89 -13.27
CA ARG A 29 6.28 -19.23 -13.89
C ARG A 29 6.91 -17.97 -14.50
N LYS A 30 8.19 -17.74 -14.23
CA LYS A 30 8.96 -16.64 -14.83
C LYS A 30 8.99 -16.78 -16.36
N THR A 31 8.89 -15.67 -17.07
CA THR A 31 9.16 -15.63 -18.51
C THR A 31 10.67 -15.71 -18.77
N LYS A 32 11.07 -16.18 -19.96
CA LYS A 32 12.48 -16.41 -20.30
C LYS A 32 13.35 -15.15 -20.30
N ASP A 33 12.73 -13.99 -20.41
CA ASP A 33 13.38 -12.67 -20.35
C ASP A 33 13.44 -12.11 -18.91
N GLU A 34 12.90 -12.83 -17.92
CA GLU A 34 12.78 -12.43 -16.51
C GLU A 34 12.03 -11.11 -16.27
N GLN A 35 11.42 -10.52 -17.32
CA GLN A 35 10.67 -9.26 -17.22
C GLN A 35 9.20 -9.48 -16.84
N GLY A 36 8.75 -10.73 -16.75
CA GLY A 36 7.38 -11.08 -16.42
C GLY A 36 7.21 -12.48 -15.82
N ALA A 37 5.96 -12.82 -15.53
CA ALA A 37 5.56 -14.15 -15.10
C ALA A 37 4.12 -14.43 -15.54
N TYR A 38 3.77 -15.68 -15.80
CA TYR A 38 2.41 -16.10 -16.15
C TYR A 38 1.87 -17.09 -15.14
N PHE A 39 0.54 -17.09 -14.94
CA PHE A 39 -0.11 -18.01 -14.01
C PHE A 39 0.16 -19.44 -14.46
N ALA A 40 0.78 -20.22 -13.57
CA ALA A 40 1.15 -21.60 -13.82
C ALA A 40 0.12 -22.55 -13.19
N ASP A 41 -0.14 -22.41 -11.89
CA ASP A 41 -1.05 -23.30 -11.17
C ASP A 41 -1.48 -22.73 -9.81
N LEU A 42 -2.40 -23.40 -9.12
CA LEU A 42 -2.56 -23.29 -7.68
C LEU A 42 -1.41 -24.02 -6.97
N TRP A 43 -0.97 -23.50 -5.83
CA TRP A 43 0.13 -24.09 -5.08
C TRP A 43 -0.31 -25.39 -4.42
N ASN A 44 0.43 -26.45 -4.73
CA ASN A 44 0.31 -27.76 -4.11
C ASN A 44 1.55 -28.04 -3.25
N PRO A 45 1.43 -28.25 -1.93
CA PRO A 45 2.58 -28.55 -1.06
C PRO A 45 3.33 -29.83 -1.41
N GLU A 46 2.72 -30.74 -2.19
CA GLU A 46 3.36 -31.98 -2.64
C GLU A 46 4.11 -31.84 -3.98
N SER A 47 3.94 -30.70 -4.66
CA SER A 47 4.64 -30.42 -5.92
C SER A 47 6.01 -29.78 -5.67
N ASP A 48 7.02 -30.22 -6.43
CA ASP A 48 8.36 -29.65 -6.40
C ASP A 48 8.43 -28.42 -7.33
N TYR A 49 8.49 -27.23 -6.73
CA TYR A 49 8.60 -25.97 -7.47
C TYR A 49 10.06 -25.51 -7.47
N THR A 50 10.65 -25.47 -8.66
CA THR A 50 12.01 -24.96 -8.88
C THR A 50 12.07 -23.44 -8.80
N ASP A 51 13.28 -22.89 -8.89
CA ASP A 51 13.58 -21.46 -8.88
C ASP A 51 12.98 -20.66 -10.05
N GLU A 52 12.48 -21.33 -11.09
CA GLU A 52 11.73 -20.70 -12.18
C GLU A 52 10.29 -20.30 -11.78
N PHE A 53 9.82 -20.78 -10.63
CA PHE A 53 8.47 -20.50 -10.12
C PHE A 53 8.48 -19.47 -8.99
N ILE A 54 7.37 -18.75 -8.89
CA ILE A 54 7.09 -17.75 -7.87
C ILE A 54 5.80 -18.19 -7.19
N ILE A 55 5.90 -18.53 -5.90
CA ILE A 55 4.75 -18.89 -5.07
C ILE A 55 4.36 -17.65 -4.26
N VAL A 56 3.11 -17.21 -4.38
CA VAL A 56 2.59 -16.06 -3.64
C VAL A 56 1.32 -16.40 -2.86
N PRO A 57 1.11 -15.77 -1.69
CA PRO A 57 -0.21 -15.74 -1.07
C PRO A 57 -1.24 -15.31 -2.09
N LEU A 58 -2.49 -15.77 -1.91
CA LEU A 58 -3.50 -15.59 -2.93
C LEU A 58 -3.57 -14.13 -3.40
N ARG A 59 -3.50 -13.10 -2.51
CA ARG A 59 -3.41 -11.65 -2.85
C ARG A 59 -2.98 -10.75 -1.66
N SER A 60 -2.30 -9.61 -1.92
CA SER A 60 -2.65 -8.31 -1.30
C SER A 60 -3.76 -7.70 -2.14
N VAL A 61 -4.96 -7.49 -1.58
CA VAL A 61 -6.17 -7.24 -2.38
C VAL A 61 -6.75 -5.88 -2.14
N TYR A 62 -7.18 -5.22 -3.22
CA TYR A 62 -8.23 -4.23 -3.17
C TYR A 62 -9.44 -4.79 -2.42
N ASP A 63 -9.69 -4.25 -1.23
CA ASP A 63 -10.78 -4.63 -0.32
C ASP A 63 -11.88 -3.55 -0.31
N GLY A 64 -11.98 -2.82 -1.42
CA GLY A 64 -12.94 -1.74 -1.59
C GLY A 64 -12.41 -0.37 -1.20
N ILE A 65 -13.36 0.52 -0.91
CA ILE A 65 -13.11 1.87 -0.41
C ILE A 65 -13.64 1.97 1.01
N THR A 66 -12.96 2.74 1.86
CA THR A 66 -13.47 3.03 3.20
C THR A 66 -14.73 3.89 3.12
N GLU A 67 -15.48 3.93 4.22
CA GLU A 67 -16.34 5.08 4.48
C GLU A 67 -15.53 6.39 4.44
N SER A 68 -16.24 7.49 4.23
CA SER A 68 -15.62 8.80 4.05
C SER A 68 -14.95 9.25 5.34
N LEU A 69 -13.63 9.40 5.32
CA LEU A 69 -12.83 9.76 6.49
C LEU A 69 -13.00 11.24 6.81
N ALA A 70 -13.11 11.59 8.09
CA ALA A 70 -13.30 12.96 8.52
C ALA A 70 -12.03 13.82 8.34
N ILE A 71 -12.22 15.14 8.18
CA ILE A 71 -11.14 16.13 8.25
C ILE A 71 -10.42 15.97 9.60
N GLY A 72 -9.10 16.09 9.61
CA GLY A 72 -8.28 15.92 10.81
C GLY A 72 -7.93 14.46 11.13
N THR A 73 -8.43 13.47 10.39
CA THR A 73 -8.03 12.06 10.58
C THR A 73 -6.53 11.91 10.36
N ASN A 74 -5.84 11.35 11.36
CA ASN A 74 -4.42 11.07 11.28
C ASN A 74 -4.14 9.94 10.28
N PHE A 75 -3.00 10.02 9.61
CA PHE A 75 -2.43 8.91 8.87
C PHE A 75 -0.91 9.05 8.77
N ALA A 76 -0.21 7.91 8.70
CA ALA A 76 1.23 7.87 8.53
C ALA A 76 1.61 6.94 7.37
N ASN A 77 2.78 7.13 6.77
CA ASN A 77 3.21 6.33 5.64
C ASN A 77 3.69 4.95 6.06
N VAL A 78 3.49 3.96 5.19
CA VAL A 78 4.09 2.63 5.34
C VAL A 78 5.54 2.67 4.85
N GLU A 79 6.48 2.37 5.73
CA GLU A 79 7.91 2.38 5.46
C GLU A 79 8.31 1.29 4.45
N GLY A 80 9.17 1.66 3.50
CA GLY A 80 9.73 0.74 2.49
C GLY A 80 8.73 0.25 1.43
N SER A 81 7.56 0.86 1.32
CA SER A 81 6.53 0.51 0.33
C SER A 81 6.79 1.07 -1.09
N THR A 82 7.91 1.77 -1.29
CA THR A 82 8.26 2.47 -2.55
C THR A 82 8.29 1.54 -3.77
N HIS A 83 8.87 0.35 -3.59
CA HIS A 83 9.04 -0.62 -4.66
C HIS A 83 7.82 -1.50 -4.84
N ASP A 84 6.77 -1.31 -4.05
CA ASP A 84 5.60 -2.12 -4.16
C ASP A 84 4.91 -1.94 -5.51
N PRO A 85 4.26 -2.99 -6.01
CA PRO A 85 3.86 -2.99 -7.39
C PRO A 85 2.44 -2.51 -7.56
N LYS A 86 2.25 -1.78 -8.64
CA LYS A 86 1.16 -0.83 -8.77
C LYS A 86 -0.08 -1.47 -9.41
N HIS A 87 -0.36 -2.75 -9.08
CA HIS A 87 -1.53 -3.52 -9.49
C HIS A 87 -2.07 -3.23 -10.91
N GLY A 88 -1.22 -3.38 -11.93
CA GLY A 88 -1.63 -3.23 -13.34
C GLY A 88 -1.80 -1.77 -13.82
N GLU A 89 -1.55 -0.80 -12.94
CA GLU A 89 -1.47 0.62 -13.27
C GLU A 89 -0.01 1.09 -13.21
N THR A 90 0.29 2.24 -13.82
CA THR A 90 1.66 2.78 -13.84
C THR A 90 2.03 3.52 -12.56
N SER A 91 1.04 3.84 -11.70
CA SER A 91 1.24 4.53 -10.42
C SER A 91 0.09 4.29 -9.43
N TRP A 92 0.36 4.46 -8.13
CA TRP A 92 -0.66 4.35 -7.08
C TRP A 92 -1.78 5.37 -7.24
N ILE A 93 -1.45 6.59 -7.66
CA ILE A 93 -2.45 7.62 -7.91
C ILE A 93 -3.44 7.24 -9.02
N GLN A 94 -3.03 6.51 -10.05
CA GLN A 94 -3.96 6.04 -11.09
C GLN A 94 -4.97 5.04 -10.52
N LEU A 95 -4.50 4.11 -9.68
CA LEU A 95 -5.38 3.16 -8.99
C LEU A 95 -6.39 3.92 -8.11
N ILE A 96 -5.93 4.89 -7.32
CA ILE A 96 -6.80 5.73 -6.47
C ILE A 96 -7.83 6.48 -7.33
N ILE A 97 -7.40 7.15 -8.41
CA ILE A 97 -8.32 7.89 -9.32
C ILE A 97 -9.38 6.96 -9.91
N LYS A 98 -9.01 5.73 -10.28
CA LYS A 98 -9.94 4.73 -10.81
C LYS A 98 -10.95 4.26 -9.76
N SER A 99 -10.53 4.16 -8.50
CA SER A 99 -11.37 3.68 -7.39
C SER A 99 -12.29 4.75 -6.80
N ILE A 100 -11.80 5.97 -6.56
CA ILE A 100 -12.56 7.04 -5.88
C ILE A 100 -12.88 8.25 -6.76
N GLY A 101 -12.42 8.26 -8.02
CA GLY A 101 -12.69 9.31 -9.00
C GLY A 101 -11.66 10.45 -9.02
N LYS A 102 -11.49 11.07 -10.20
CA LYS A 102 -10.51 12.15 -10.44
C LYS A 102 -10.76 13.42 -9.62
N GLY A 103 -12.02 13.75 -9.29
CA GLY A 103 -12.33 14.91 -8.47
C GLY A 103 -11.77 14.77 -7.05
N PRO A 104 -12.21 13.76 -6.27
CA PRO A 104 -11.72 13.52 -4.92
C PRO A 104 -10.21 13.21 -4.84
N ALA A 105 -9.66 12.52 -5.85
CA ALA A 105 -8.25 12.15 -5.92
C ALA A 105 -7.37 13.13 -6.71
N GLY A 106 -7.89 14.29 -7.13
CA GLY A 106 -7.17 15.19 -8.05
C GLY A 106 -6.06 16.04 -7.42
N SER A 107 -5.87 15.95 -6.09
CA SER A 107 -4.86 16.71 -5.35
C SER A 107 -4.49 15.98 -4.05
N CYS A 108 -3.42 16.43 -3.39
CA CYS A 108 -3.00 15.88 -2.11
C CYS A 108 -4.12 16.03 -1.06
N CYS A 109 -4.42 14.97 -0.31
CA CYS A 109 -5.45 14.99 0.74
C CYS A 109 -4.94 15.41 2.13
N ALA A 110 -3.62 15.48 2.32
CA ALA A 110 -3.02 15.99 3.55
C ALA A 110 -3.33 17.48 3.74
N GLU A 111 -3.33 17.94 5.00
CA GLU A 111 -3.30 19.37 5.29
C GLU A 111 -2.17 20.07 4.53
N PRO A 112 -2.43 21.24 3.94
CA PRO A 112 -1.42 21.94 3.18
C PRO A 112 -0.31 22.43 4.13
N ASN A 113 0.92 22.23 3.69
CA ASN A 113 2.13 22.78 4.30
C ASN A 113 2.43 22.38 5.75
N THR A 114 1.84 21.28 6.23
CA THR A 114 2.00 20.83 7.61
C THR A 114 2.25 19.34 7.67
N ILE A 115 3.25 18.95 8.47
CA ILE A 115 3.41 17.58 8.98
C ILE A 115 3.51 17.61 10.51
N TYR A 116 3.25 16.47 11.14
CA TYR A 116 3.29 16.31 12.58
C TYR A 116 4.36 15.29 12.97
N VAL A 117 5.25 15.65 13.89
CA VAL A 117 6.36 14.80 14.32
C VAL A 117 5.95 14.02 15.56
N GLY A 118 5.60 12.74 15.39
CA GLY A 118 5.24 11.85 16.49
C GLY A 118 6.44 11.24 17.20
N GLY A 119 6.27 10.88 18.47
CA GLY A 119 7.27 10.14 19.26
C GLY A 119 7.18 8.62 19.06
N SER A 120 5.98 8.11 18.86
CA SER A 120 5.60 6.70 18.69
C SER A 120 4.28 6.61 17.91
N GLN A 121 3.74 5.41 17.62
CA GLN A 121 2.47 5.28 16.88
C GLN A 121 1.24 5.82 17.65
N ASP A 122 1.33 5.88 18.97
CA ASP A 122 0.23 6.24 19.88
C ASP A 122 0.46 7.56 20.65
N GLU A 123 1.65 8.16 20.56
CA GLU A 123 2.00 9.42 21.25
C GLU A 123 2.16 10.58 20.27
N GLY A 124 1.15 11.45 20.26
CA GLY A 124 1.19 12.75 19.59
C GLY A 124 1.69 13.85 20.53
N ASP A 125 3.02 14.01 20.63
CA ASP A 125 3.56 15.32 21.01
C ASP A 125 3.32 16.22 19.79
N GLU A 126 2.33 17.11 19.82
CA GLU A 126 1.93 17.95 18.68
C GLU A 126 3.01 18.98 18.30
N ARG A 127 4.12 18.49 17.74
CA ARG A 127 5.16 19.28 17.11
C ARG A 127 4.89 19.28 15.62
N THR A 128 4.55 20.46 15.09
CA THR A 128 4.40 20.64 13.66
C THR A 128 5.72 21.05 13.04
N ALA A 129 5.92 20.67 11.79
CA ALA A 129 6.95 21.22 10.95
C ALA A 129 6.33 21.76 9.67
N GLU A 130 6.84 22.90 9.21
CA GLU A 130 6.47 23.43 7.91
C GLU A 130 6.91 22.43 6.83
N PHE A 131 5.98 22.16 5.95
CA PHE A 131 6.18 21.31 4.80
C PHE A 131 5.74 22.08 3.56
N THR A 132 6.17 21.67 2.37
CA THR A 132 5.64 22.28 1.14
C THR A 132 5.19 21.16 0.25
N CYS A 133 3.92 21.19 -0.16
CA CYS A 133 3.40 20.20 -1.10
C CYS A 133 4.19 20.24 -2.41
N SER A 134 4.43 19.05 -2.98
CA SER A 134 4.86 18.92 -4.36
C SER A 134 3.68 19.08 -5.30
N THR A 135 3.92 19.57 -6.52
CA THR A 135 2.93 19.57 -7.60
C THR A 135 2.70 18.17 -8.17
N SER A 136 3.61 17.22 -7.93
CA SER A 136 3.47 15.83 -8.36
C SER A 136 2.67 15.01 -7.35
N LEU A 137 1.58 14.42 -7.82
CA LEU A 137 0.71 13.53 -7.05
C LEU A 137 1.10 12.08 -7.35
N VAL A 138 1.39 11.30 -6.30
CA VAL A 138 1.92 9.93 -6.45
C VAL A 138 0.99 8.88 -5.88
N GLY A 139 0.24 9.23 -4.83
CA GLY A 139 -0.46 8.24 -4.01
C GLY A 139 0.52 7.45 -3.13
N GLY A 140 0.10 7.06 -1.94
CA GLY A 140 0.98 6.35 -1.00
C GLY A 140 0.24 5.37 -0.12
N HIS A 141 0.98 4.35 0.34
CA HIS A 141 0.52 3.42 1.35
C HIS A 141 0.53 4.10 2.71
N VAL A 142 -0.59 4.01 3.42
CA VAL A 142 -0.77 4.66 4.70
C VAL A 142 -1.39 3.72 5.74
N ILE A 143 -1.06 4.00 6.99
CA ILE A 143 -1.69 3.45 8.19
C ILE A 143 -2.64 4.54 8.71
N LEU A 144 -3.94 4.28 8.67
CA LEU A 144 -4.94 5.22 9.18
C LEU A 144 -4.86 5.28 10.70
N TYR A 145 -5.13 6.47 11.26
CA TYR A 145 -5.10 6.80 12.68
C TYR A 145 -3.73 6.73 13.36
N ALA A 146 -2.67 6.32 12.64
CA ALA A 146 -1.31 6.27 13.18
C ALA A 146 -0.69 7.67 13.32
N THR A 147 0.11 7.85 14.38
CA THR A 147 0.91 9.07 14.61
C THR A 147 2.40 8.88 14.33
N ASN A 148 2.79 7.76 13.72
CA ASN A 148 4.15 7.58 13.22
C ASN A 148 4.19 6.60 12.05
N SER A 149 5.12 6.84 11.13
CA SER A 149 5.39 5.92 10.03
C SER A 149 5.98 4.63 10.59
N SER A 150 5.67 3.50 9.96
CA SER A 150 6.23 2.22 10.38
C SER A 150 6.25 1.22 9.25
N LYS A 151 7.06 0.16 9.40
CA LYS A 151 6.86 -1.08 8.66
C LYS A 151 5.53 -1.69 9.06
N VAL A 152 4.88 -2.35 8.11
CA VAL A 152 3.63 -3.10 8.33
C VAL A 152 3.93 -4.57 8.11
N GLU A 153 3.56 -5.41 9.07
CA GLU A 153 3.73 -6.86 8.96
C GLU A 153 2.97 -7.42 7.75
N ALA A 154 3.54 -8.44 7.13
CA ALA A 154 2.87 -9.19 6.07
C ALA A 154 1.50 -9.70 6.53
N GLY A 155 0.48 -9.53 5.69
CA GLY A 155 -0.90 -9.96 5.96
C GLY A 155 -1.77 -8.90 6.66
N LYS A 156 -1.21 -7.77 7.10
CA LYS A 156 -2.00 -6.68 7.69
C LYS A 156 -2.69 -5.84 6.61
N ASN A 157 -3.63 -5.00 7.03
CA ASN A 157 -4.32 -4.09 6.11
C ASN A 157 -3.56 -2.76 6.01
N VAL A 158 -3.44 -2.23 4.80
CA VAL A 158 -2.97 -0.87 4.54
C VAL A 158 -3.98 -0.13 3.69
N HIS A 159 -3.84 1.19 3.57
CA HIS A 159 -4.74 2.01 2.77
C HIS A 159 -3.94 2.80 1.74
N LEU A 160 -4.59 3.25 0.68
CA LEU A 160 -4.03 4.21 -0.26
C LEU A 160 -4.78 5.53 -0.18
N LEU A 161 -4.00 6.61 -0.09
CA LEU A 161 -4.50 7.98 -0.13
C LEU A 161 -3.76 8.80 -1.19
N PRO A 162 -4.43 9.78 -1.84
CA PRO A 162 -3.77 10.66 -2.81
C PRO A 162 -2.88 11.65 -2.05
N ILE A 163 -1.58 11.38 -2.05
CA ILE A 163 -0.56 12.26 -1.46
C ILE A 163 0.47 12.70 -2.50
N CYS A 164 1.06 13.87 -2.28
CA CYS A 164 2.10 14.39 -3.16
C CYS A 164 3.45 13.67 -2.92
N GLY A 165 4.35 13.73 -3.90
CA GLY A 165 5.66 13.05 -3.81
C GLY A 165 6.48 13.47 -2.59
N LYS A 166 6.34 14.73 -2.15
CA LYS A 166 6.97 15.19 -0.91
C LYS A 166 6.32 14.55 0.32
N HIS A 167 4.99 14.47 0.41
CA HIS A 167 4.32 13.82 1.53
C HIS A 167 4.53 12.29 1.57
N ASN A 168 4.92 11.66 0.47
CA ASN A 168 5.22 10.23 0.38
C ASN A 168 6.66 9.91 0.82
N THR A 169 7.07 10.36 2.00
CA THR A 169 8.31 9.94 2.68
C THR A 169 8.00 9.57 4.13
N PHE A 170 8.84 8.74 4.74
CA PHE A 170 8.66 8.27 6.11
C PHE A 170 9.59 8.95 7.11
N TYR A 171 10.52 9.77 6.62
CA TYR A 171 11.57 10.39 7.41
C TYR A 171 11.54 11.92 7.26
N TYR A 172 11.59 12.63 8.39
CA TYR A 172 11.82 14.07 8.42
C TYR A 172 13.27 14.36 8.85
N GLU A 173 14.03 15.02 7.97
CA GLU A 173 15.41 15.39 8.25
C GLU A 173 15.49 16.33 9.47
N GLY A 174 16.32 15.96 10.45
CA GLY A 174 16.61 16.78 11.63
C GLY A 174 16.07 16.25 12.97
N THR A 175 15.13 15.29 12.96
CA THR A 175 14.57 14.74 14.22
C THR A 175 14.89 13.27 14.44
N GLY A 176 15.30 12.52 13.39
CA GLY A 176 15.54 11.08 13.50
C GLY A 176 14.26 10.25 13.67
N LYS A 177 13.08 10.88 13.66
CA LYS A 177 11.77 10.26 13.91
C LYS A 177 10.93 10.30 12.64
N GLY A 178 10.05 9.33 12.49
CA GLY A 178 9.00 9.39 11.47
C GLY A 178 7.99 10.49 11.80
N TYR A 179 7.14 10.80 10.83
CA TYR A 179 6.10 11.80 10.96
C TYR A 179 4.75 11.25 10.46
N TYR A 180 3.68 11.94 10.80
CA TYR A 180 2.32 11.68 10.36
C TYR A 180 1.69 12.96 9.79
N MET A 181 0.53 12.79 9.18
CA MET A 181 -0.25 13.84 8.53
C MET A 181 -1.70 13.78 9.02
N LYS A 182 -2.42 14.89 8.85
CA LYS A 182 -3.87 14.95 9.03
C LYS A 182 -4.55 15.20 7.70
N LEU A 183 -5.76 14.66 7.53
CA LEU A 183 -6.58 14.93 6.35
C LEU A 183 -7.03 16.39 6.32
N GLY A 184 -6.67 17.13 5.27
CA GLY A 184 -7.14 18.50 5.04
C GLY A 184 -8.54 18.57 4.40
N ARG A 185 -9.10 17.44 3.99
CA ARG A 185 -10.46 17.31 3.47
C ARG A 185 -11.04 15.93 3.73
N GLN A 186 -12.36 15.83 3.67
CA GLN A 186 -13.05 14.55 3.72
C GLN A 186 -12.78 13.73 2.45
N ILE A 187 -12.42 12.46 2.60
CA ILE A 187 -12.09 11.55 1.48
C ILE A 187 -12.20 10.07 1.91
N SER A 188 -12.60 9.19 0.99
CA SER A 188 -12.45 7.73 1.17
C SER A 188 -11.04 7.28 0.81
N ALA A 189 -10.50 6.30 1.53
CA ALA A 189 -9.26 5.63 1.16
C ALA A 189 -9.55 4.35 0.38
N VAL A 190 -8.62 3.95 -0.50
CA VAL A 190 -8.65 2.58 -1.05
C VAL A 190 -8.10 1.64 0.01
N LYS A 191 -8.84 0.56 0.32
CA LYS A 191 -8.41 -0.43 1.30
C LYS A 191 -7.65 -1.55 0.61
N LEU A 192 -6.49 -1.91 1.15
CA LEU A 192 -5.71 -3.06 0.73
C LEU A 192 -5.64 -4.07 1.89
N LYS A 193 -6.14 -5.27 1.68
CA LYS A 193 -6.12 -6.39 2.65
C LYS A 193 -4.95 -7.33 2.36
N GLU A 194 -4.43 -8.00 3.39
CA GLU A 194 -3.31 -8.95 3.30
C GLU A 194 -2.06 -8.33 2.62
N TYR A 195 -1.69 -7.11 3.02
CA TYR A 195 -0.56 -6.37 2.44
C TYR A 195 0.76 -7.12 2.61
N PHE A 196 1.49 -7.25 1.52
CA PHE A 196 2.78 -7.93 1.45
C PHE A 196 3.81 -6.99 0.83
N GLN A 197 4.81 -6.63 1.62
CA GLN A 197 5.84 -5.66 1.26
C GLN A 197 7.00 -6.31 0.53
N LEU A 198 7.43 -5.68 -0.54
CA LEU A 198 8.41 -6.27 -1.42
C LEU A 198 9.84 -6.39 -0.91
N SER A 199 10.28 -5.34 -0.22
CA SER A 199 11.63 -5.26 0.33
C SER A 199 11.89 -6.31 1.42
N ALA A 200 10.84 -6.89 2.01
CA ALA A 200 10.97 -7.91 3.04
C ALA A 200 11.56 -9.24 2.53
N ILE A 201 11.65 -9.44 1.21
CA ILE A 201 12.19 -10.68 0.63
C ILE A 201 13.49 -10.49 -0.15
N ALA A 202 13.99 -9.25 -0.27
CA ALA A 202 15.31 -9.01 -0.85
C ALA A 202 16.47 -9.17 0.15
N GLU A 203 16.18 -9.40 1.44
CA GLU A 203 17.16 -9.58 2.53
C GLU A 203 17.20 -11.02 3.06
N GLY A 204 16.53 -11.98 2.40
CA GLY A 204 16.45 -13.40 2.79
C GLY A 204 17.08 -14.34 1.78
#